data_AF-A0A163GS31-F1
#
_entry.id   AF-A0A163GS31-F1
#
_cell.length_a   1.000
_cell.length_b   1.000
_cell.length_c   1.000
_cell.angle_alpha   90.00
_cell.angle_beta   90.00
_cell.angle_gamma   90.00
#
_symmetry.space_group_name_H-M   'P 1'
#
loop_
_entity.id
_entity.type
_entity.pdbx_description
1 polymer ?
#
loop_
_entity_poly.entity_id
_entity_poly.type
_entity_poly.pdbx_seq_one_letter_code
_entity_poly.pdbx_strand_id
1 'polypeptide(L)'
;MATPAGGATAAPLHVTATDDDDPAVRAIEQQLDAAQTQAAAASSRALDASAAAERARELAASTAARADALTAQSTAAESALAAASARAGASASRLYRSTADGPLVAQLLTTADPDSLLDRLGILDRVTTLTARTVGEARSAADVATSLRTQAEDARTEAARLATEAETTAAQANTEADAEAAVVSETQGRLDALFTQLAALRETTAAQERAARLAQQTAAQAAQPGGATGGGAAASGASSGGGSSSGGSAASGGGSGGSGSGGGSGGGASSGGSGSGGGSGSGGGSGSSGGGGGSTAPAGPTMSPAQARDYARGALGGYGWGDDQFSCLVSLWNRESGWRADAYNPGSGAYGIPQALPGDKMAAAGPDWRTNAATQIAWGLSYIRSRYGSPCGAWAHSEATGWY
;
A
#
# COMPACT_ATOMS: atom_id res chain seq x y z
N MET A 1 85.36 16.38 1.13
CA MET A 1 83.91 16.51 1.37
C MET A 1 83.21 16.19 0.06
N ALA A 2 82.68 14.97 -0.06
CA ALA A 2 81.66 14.60 -1.06
C ALA A 2 80.35 15.33 -0.69
N THR A 3 79.42 15.71 -1.59
CA THR A 3 78.70 14.91 -2.61
C THR A 3 77.91 15.87 -3.54
N PRO A 4 77.61 15.50 -4.80
CA PRO A 4 76.73 16.24 -5.72
C PRO A 4 75.30 15.67 -5.83
N ALA A 5 74.41 16.53 -6.37
CA ALA A 5 73.27 16.33 -7.29
C ALA A 5 72.22 15.19 -7.11
N GLY A 6 70.95 15.53 -7.40
CA GLY A 6 69.92 14.56 -7.80
C GLY A 6 68.49 15.10 -7.75
N GLY A 7 68.02 15.71 -8.83
CA GLY A 7 66.62 16.09 -9.01
C GLY A 7 65.75 14.86 -9.27
N ALA A 8 64.56 14.81 -8.66
CA ALA A 8 63.54 13.80 -8.92
C ALA A 8 62.33 14.48 -9.58
N THR A 9 62.27 14.41 -10.90
CA THR A 9 61.05 14.62 -11.67
C THR A 9 60.16 13.38 -11.51
N ALA A 10 58.99 13.55 -10.90
CA ALA A 10 57.97 12.52 -10.79
C ALA A 10 57.45 12.13 -12.18
N ALA A 11 57.58 10.86 -12.54
CA ALA A 11 57.04 10.28 -13.75
C ALA A 11 55.53 10.00 -13.58
N PRO A 12 54.72 10.10 -14.65
CA PRO A 12 53.32 9.68 -14.62
C PRO A 12 53.24 8.15 -14.63
N LEU A 13 52.51 7.58 -13.66
CA LEU A 13 52.16 6.16 -13.62
C LEU A 13 51.26 5.83 -14.82
N HIS A 14 51.81 5.09 -15.77
CA HIS A 14 51.04 4.40 -16.80
C HIS A 14 50.23 3.29 -16.12
N VAL A 15 48.91 3.42 -16.10
CA VAL A 15 48.01 2.28 -15.89
C VAL A 15 48.11 1.43 -17.15
N THR A 16 48.88 0.34 -17.10
CA THR A 16 48.94 -0.64 -18.17
C THR A 16 47.70 -1.52 -18.11
N ALA A 17 47.05 -1.72 -19.25
CA ALA A 17 45.86 -2.55 -19.44
C ALA A 17 46.11 -4.07 -19.26
N THR A 18 46.88 -4.46 -18.25
CA THR A 18 47.29 -5.85 -17.98
C THR A 18 46.77 -6.39 -16.64
N ASP A 19 46.22 -5.55 -15.76
CA ASP A 19 45.79 -5.99 -14.42
C ASP A 19 44.37 -6.60 -14.40
N ASP A 20 43.51 -6.29 -15.39
CA ASP A 20 42.15 -6.85 -15.49
C ASP A 20 42.12 -8.29 -16.06
N ASP A 21 43.18 -8.72 -16.75
CA ASP A 21 43.28 -10.06 -17.34
C ASP A 21 43.85 -11.12 -16.35
N ASP A 22 44.24 -10.71 -15.13
CA ASP A 22 44.71 -11.65 -14.11
C ASP A 22 43.57 -12.62 -13.70
N PRO A 23 43.78 -13.95 -13.79
CA PRO A 23 42.75 -14.92 -13.41
C PRO A 23 42.28 -14.79 -11.96
N ALA A 24 43.12 -14.31 -11.04
CA ALA A 24 42.75 -14.06 -9.64
C ALA A 24 41.82 -12.85 -9.51
N VAL A 25 42.11 -11.75 -10.23
CA VAL A 25 41.24 -10.55 -10.29
C VAL A 25 39.87 -10.94 -10.81
N ARG A 26 39.81 -11.63 -11.96
CA ARG A 26 38.55 -12.11 -12.54
C ARG A 26 37.77 -13.04 -11.60
N ALA A 27 38.46 -13.92 -10.87
CA ALA A 27 37.79 -14.82 -9.92
C ALA A 27 37.16 -14.04 -8.75
N ILE A 28 37.86 -13.01 -8.24
CA ILE A 28 37.33 -12.14 -7.19
C ILE A 28 36.15 -11.33 -7.71
N GLU A 29 36.22 -10.77 -8.92
CA GLU A 29 35.11 -10.04 -9.55
C GLU A 29 33.87 -10.93 -9.74
N GLN A 30 34.04 -12.18 -10.16
CA GLN A 30 32.93 -13.14 -10.25
C GLN A 30 32.30 -13.45 -8.89
N GLN A 31 33.11 -13.62 -7.83
CA GLN A 31 32.60 -13.83 -6.48
C GLN A 31 31.86 -12.61 -5.94
N LEU A 32 32.39 -11.42 -6.24
CA LEU A 32 31.79 -10.14 -5.93
C LEU A 32 30.43 -9.96 -6.63
N ASP A 33 30.30 -10.34 -7.90
CA ASP A 33 29.05 -10.29 -8.67
C ASP A 33 28.01 -11.27 -8.12
N ALA A 34 28.43 -12.51 -7.84
CA ALA A 34 27.58 -13.53 -7.24
C ALA A 34 27.06 -13.08 -5.86
N ALA A 35 27.93 -12.45 -5.06
CA ALA A 35 27.59 -11.96 -3.73
C ALA A 35 26.54 -10.84 -3.75
N GLN A 36 26.72 -9.85 -4.62
CA GLN A 36 25.75 -8.77 -4.78
C GLN A 36 24.44 -9.26 -5.36
N THR A 37 24.48 -10.19 -6.32
CA THR A 37 23.26 -10.78 -6.92
C THR A 37 22.44 -11.54 -5.87
N GLN A 38 23.10 -12.30 -4.99
CA GLN A 38 22.45 -13.00 -3.90
C GLN A 38 21.77 -12.04 -2.91
N ALA A 39 22.46 -10.96 -2.52
CA ALA A 39 21.88 -9.95 -1.63
C ALA A 39 20.72 -9.20 -2.29
N ALA A 40 20.86 -8.80 -3.56
CA ALA A 40 19.80 -8.15 -4.32
C ALA A 40 18.54 -9.03 -4.40
N ALA A 41 18.70 -10.33 -4.69
CA ALA A 41 17.59 -11.27 -4.73
C ALA A 41 16.90 -11.42 -3.36
N ALA A 42 17.66 -11.44 -2.26
CA ALA A 42 17.09 -11.49 -0.91
C ALA A 42 16.29 -10.22 -0.58
N SER A 43 16.84 -9.03 -0.91
CA SER A 43 16.13 -7.76 -0.72
C SER A 43 14.86 -7.64 -1.57
N SER A 44 14.89 -8.11 -2.83
CA SER A 44 13.70 -8.14 -3.69
C SER A 44 12.60 -9.03 -3.12
N ARG A 45 12.93 -10.23 -2.62
CA ARG A 45 11.95 -11.10 -1.94
C ARG A 45 11.33 -10.43 -0.71
N ALA A 46 12.15 -9.76 0.10
CA ALA A 46 11.66 -9.04 1.27
C ALA A 46 10.73 -7.87 0.91
N LEU A 47 11.03 -7.13 -0.18
CA LEU A 47 10.17 -6.07 -0.69
C LEU A 47 8.85 -6.60 -1.25
N ASP A 48 8.89 -7.66 -2.06
CA ASP A 48 7.69 -8.28 -2.63
C ASP A 48 6.77 -8.82 -1.54
N ALA A 49 7.34 -9.47 -0.51
CA ALA A 49 6.60 -9.96 0.63
C ALA A 49 5.99 -8.81 1.46
N SER A 50 6.74 -7.73 1.68
CA SER A 50 6.23 -6.52 2.35
C SER A 50 5.07 -5.88 1.57
N ALA A 51 5.20 -5.75 0.25
CA ALA A 51 4.16 -5.20 -0.61
C ALA A 51 2.92 -6.12 -0.68
N ALA A 52 3.09 -7.44 -0.59
CA ALA A 52 1.97 -8.37 -0.48
C ALA A 52 1.25 -8.24 0.87
N ALA A 53 1.99 -8.07 1.97
CA ALA A 53 1.41 -7.88 3.30
C ALA A 53 0.58 -6.60 3.40
N GLU A 54 1.05 -5.47 2.85
CA GLU A 54 0.26 -4.23 2.86
C GLU A 54 -1.01 -4.34 2.01
N ARG A 55 -0.93 -4.93 0.81
CA ARG A 55 -2.13 -5.18 -0.02
C ARG A 55 -3.15 -6.07 0.71
N ALA A 56 -2.69 -7.09 1.43
CA ALA A 56 -3.57 -7.96 2.20
C ALA A 56 -4.24 -7.20 3.36
N ARG A 57 -3.49 -6.35 4.08
CA ARG A 57 -4.04 -5.50 5.16
C ARG A 57 -5.06 -4.49 4.65
N GLU A 58 -4.79 -3.82 3.52
CA GLU A 58 -5.72 -2.89 2.90
C GLU A 58 -7.03 -3.58 2.46
N LEU A 59 -6.91 -4.76 1.86
CA LEU A 59 -8.07 -5.58 1.48
C LEU A 59 -8.87 -6.02 2.71
N ALA A 60 -8.20 -6.48 3.77
CA ALA A 60 -8.86 -6.85 5.03
C ALA A 60 -9.56 -5.64 5.66
N ALA A 61 -8.90 -4.48 5.74
CA ALA A 61 -9.46 -3.26 6.31
C ALA A 61 -10.67 -2.74 5.53
N SER A 62 -10.57 -2.70 4.19
CA SER A 62 -11.69 -2.28 3.33
C SER A 62 -12.90 -3.23 3.44
N THR A 63 -12.65 -4.54 3.58
CA THR A 63 -13.72 -5.54 3.74
C THR A 63 -14.35 -5.47 5.13
N ALA A 64 -13.55 -5.26 6.18
CA ALA A 64 -14.07 -5.00 7.53
C ALA A 64 -14.97 -3.76 7.56
N ALA A 65 -14.54 -2.66 6.95
CA ALA A 65 -15.37 -1.45 6.86
C ALA A 65 -16.70 -1.69 6.12
N ARG A 66 -16.70 -2.52 5.08
CA ARG A 66 -17.93 -2.92 4.38
C ARG A 66 -18.83 -3.79 5.26
N ALA A 67 -18.26 -4.71 6.04
CA ALA A 67 -19.00 -5.55 6.98
C ALA A 67 -19.64 -4.72 8.10
N ASP A 68 -18.94 -3.70 8.61
CA ASP A 68 -19.47 -2.76 9.59
C ASP A 68 -20.64 -1.94 9.02
N ALA A 69 -20.50 -1.47 7.77
CA ALA A 69 -21.57 -0.76 7.09
C ALA A 69 -22.82 -1.62 6.87
N LEU A 70 -22.66 -2.91 6.53
CA LEU A 70 -23.78 -3.86 6.42
C LEU A 70 -24.41 -4.16 7.78
N THR A 71 -23.60 -4.27 8.83
CA THR A 71 -24.09 -4.45 10.21
C THR A 71 -24.95 -3.27 10.64
N ALA A 72 -24.50 -2.04 10.38
CA ALA A 72 -25.28 -0.83 10.67
C ALA A 72 -26.61 -0.80 9.88
N GLN A 73 -26.60 -1.18 8.60
CA GLN A 73 -27.82 -1.31 7.79
C GLN A 73 -28.78 -2.36 8.33
N SER A 74 -28.26 -3.52 8.76
CA SER A 74 -29.05 -4.57 9.41
C SER A 74 -29.73 -4.06 10.67
N THR A 75 -28.99 -3.38 11.56
CA THR A 75 -29.57 -2.79 12.78
C THR A 75 -30.63 -1.73 12.46
N ALA A 76 -30.41 -0.89 11.45
CA ALA A 76 -31.40 0.07 11.01
C ALA A 76 -32.67 -0.62 10.46
N ALA A 77 -32.52 -1.68 9.66
CA ALA A 77 -33.64 -2.45 9.14
C ALA A 77 -34.43 -3.16 10.25
N GLU A 78 -33.77 -3.69 11.28
CA GLU A 78 -34.42 -4.26 12.45
C GLU A 78 -35.22 -3.21 13.24
N SER A 79 -34.69 -2.00 13.38
CA SER A 79 -35.42 -0.88 14.00
C SER A 79 -36.67 -0.48 13.19
N ALA A 80 -36.57 -0.49 11.85
CA ALA A 80 -37.68 -0.20 10.95
C ALA A 80 -38.75 -1.30 11.00
N LEU A 81 -38.35 -2.56 11.08
CA LEU A 81 -39.24 -3.71 11.29
C LEU A 81 -39.98 -3.58 12.63
N ALA A 82 -39.30 -3.22 13.72
CA ALA A 82 -39.93 -3.03 15.02
C ALA A 82 -41.01 -1.93 14.96
N ALA A 83 -40.70 -0.80 14.31
CA ALA A 83 -41.65 0.29 14.11
C ALA A 83 -42.84 -0.11 13.22
N ALA A 84 -42.61 -0.86 12.13
CA ALA A 84 -43.67 -1.35 11.25
C ALA A 84 -44.59 -2.35 11.98
N SER A 85 -44.01 -3.27 12.75
CA SER A 85 -44.74 -4.25 13.55
C SER A 85 -45.60 -3.57 14.64
N ALA A 86 -45.05 -2.56 15.32
CA ALA A 86 -45.80 -1.77 16.29
C ALA A 86 -47.00 -1.03 15.64
N ARG A 87 -46.82 -0.44 14.45
CA ARG A 87 -47.90 0.19 13.68
C ARG A 87 -48.99 -0.82 13.30
N ALA A 88 -48.61 -2.00 12.81
CA ALA A 88 -49.55 -3.07 12.47
C ALA A 88 -50.34 -3.56 13.70
N GLY A 89 -49.67 -3.79 14.85
CA GLY A 89 -50.33 -4.18 16.10
C GLY A 89 -51.26 -3.09 16.66
N ALA A 90 -50.88 -1.81 16.52
CA ALA A 90 -51.74 -0.69 16.90
C ALA A 90 -52.99 -0.59 15.99
N SER A 91 -52.89 -0.91 14.70
CA SER A 91 -54.05 -0.98 13.80
C SER A 91 -54.97 -2.15 14.14
N ALA A 92 -54.40 -3.35 14.38
CA ALA A 92 -55.16 -4.53 14.77
C ALA A 92 -55.88 -4.35 16.12
N SER A 93 -55.21 -3.78 17.13
CA SER A 93 -55.82 -3.53 18.44
C SER A 93 -56.88 -2.44 18.42
N ARG A 94 -56.78 -1.44 17.54
CA ARG A 94 -57.85 -0.45 17.32
C ARG A 94 -59.08 -1.07 16.66
N LEU A 95 -58.88 -1.93 15.65
CA LEU A 95 -59.96 -2.72 15.06
C LEU A 95 -60.67 -3.58 16.11
N TYR A 96 -59.91 -4.32 16.91
CA TYR A 96 -60.46 -5.15 17.99
C TYR A 96 -61.19 -4.31 19.05
N ARG A 97 -60.62 -3.18 19.50
CA ARG A 97 -61.27 -2.30 20.48
C ARG A 97 -62.47 -1.54 19.91
N SER A 98 -62.50 -1.22 18.61
CA SER A 98 -63.69 -0.66 17.97
C SER A 98 -64.88 -1.62 17.91
N THR A 99 -64.63 -2.93 18.11
CA THR A 99 -65.68 -3.94 18.30
C THR A 99 -66.08 -4.14 19.77
N ALA A 100 -65.50 -3.39 20.71
CA ALA A 100 -65.78 -3.51 22.14
C ALA A 100 -67.05 -2.77 22.57
N ASP A 101 -67.53 -1.77 21.81
CA ASP A 101 -68.88 -1.18 21.96
C ASP A 101 -69.99 -2.04 21.30
N GLY A 102 -69.71 -3.34 21.14
CA GLY A 102 -70.48 -4.31 20.37
C GLY A 102 -69.81 -4.64 19.04
N PRO A 103 -70.00 -5.86 18.48
CA PRO A 103 -69.38 -6.22 17.21
C PRO A 103 -69.73 -5.17 16.16
N LEU A 104 -68.74 -4.64 15.41
CA LEU A 104 -69.00 -3.75 14.27
C LEU A 104 -70.04 -4.37 13.33
N VAL A 105 -70.01 -5.70 13.21
CA VAL A 105 -70.99 -6.52 12.49
C VAL A 105 -72.39 -6.45 13.12
N ALA A 106 -72.50 -6.44 14.45
CA ALA A 106 -73.76 -6.29 15.16
C ALA A 106 -74.32 -4.86 15.04
N GLN A 107 -73.47 -3.83 15.07
CA GLN A 107 -73.90 -2.44 14.81
C GLN A 107 -74.28 -2.20 13.34
N LEU A 108 -73.62 -2.90 12.40
CA LEU A 108 -73.94 -2.87 10.97
C LEU A 108 -75.28 -3.57 10.66
N LEU A 109 -75.63 -4.64 11.39
CA LEU A 109 -76.84 -5.45 11.18
C LEU A 109 -78.09 -4.92 11.90
N THR A 110 -77.97 -3.93 12.79
CA THR A 110 -79.07 -3.46 13.66
C THR A 110 -79.59 -2.06 13.35
N THR A 111 -79.04 -1.36 12.35
CA THR A 111 -79.43 0.01 12.02
C THR A 111 -80.44 0.06 10.86
N ALA A 112 -81.44 0.94 10.97
CA ALA A 112 -82.63 0.96 10.10
C ALA A 112 -82.52 1.89 8.88
N ASP A 113 -81.39 2.57 8.67
CA ASP A 113 -81.25 3.67 7.68
C ASP A 113 -80.27 3.31 6.54
N PRO A 114 -80.72 3.14 5.29
CA PRO A 114 -79.92 2.55 4.21
C PRO A 114 -78.71 3.37 3.74
N ASP A 115 -78.76 4.71 3.78
CA ASP A 115 -77.62 5.55 3.38
C ASP A 115 -76.45 5.46 4.37
N SER A 116 -76.76 5.29 5.65
CA SER A 116 -75.76 5.14 6.71
C SER A 116 -75.00 3.81 6.64
N LEU A 117 -75.56 2.80 5.96
CA LEU A 117 -74.92 1.51 5.73
C LEU A 117 -73.78 1.62 4.72
N LEU A 118 -74.00 2.34 3.61
CA LEU A 118 -73.01 2.49 2.53
C LEU A 118 -71.78 3.27 3.01
N ASP A 119 -71.97 4.35 3.77
CA ASP A 119 -70.86 5.11 4.37
C ASP A 119 -70.04 4.24 5.34
N ARG A 120 -70.69 3.42 6.18
CA ARG A 120 -70.01 2.51 7.11
C ARG A 120 -69.27 1.38 6.39
N LEU A 121 -69.85 0.84 5.31
CA LEU A 121 -69.19 -0.16 4.46
C LEU A 121 -67.95 0.44 3.76
N GLY A 122 -68.03 1.68 3.27
CA GLY A 122 -66.88 2.39 2.70
C GLY A 122 -65.77 2.65 3.73
N ILE A 123 -66.13 2.98 4.98
CA ILE A 123 -65.17 3.11 6.08
C ILE A 123 -64.53 1.76 6.41
N LEU A 124 -65.31 0.68 6.47
CA LEU A 124 -64.80 -0.68 6.72
C LEU A 124 -63.79 -1.10 5.64
N ASP A 125 -64.11 -0.91 4.36
CA ASP A 125 -63.21 -1.22 3.25
C ASP A 125 -61.91 -0.41 3.30
N ARG A 126 -62.00 0.88 3.67
CA ARG A 126 -60.81 1.72 3.82
C ARG A 126 -59.93 1.29 4.99
N VAL A 127 -60.54 0.88 6.11
CA VAL A 127 -59.81 0.40 7.30
C VAL A 127 -59.18 -0.97 7.04
N THR A 128 -59.87 -1.90 6.35
CA THR A 128 -59.30 -3.20 5.98
C THR A 128 -58.15 -3.03 4.99
N THR A 129 -58.30 -2.16 3.98
CA THR A 129 -57.24 -1.82 3.02
C THR A 129 -56.02 -1.21 3.72
N LEU A 130 -56.24 -0.27 4.65
CA LEU A 130 -55.16 0.33 5.44
C LEU A 130 -54.45 -0.72 6.31
N THR A 131 -55.21 -1.63 6.93
CA THR A 131 -54.66 -2.69 7.76
C THR A 131 -53.83 -3.66 6.94
N ALA A 132 -54.35 -4.12 5.79
CA ALA A 132 -53.63 -4.98 4.87
C ALA A 132 -52.31 -4.35 4.40
N ARG A 133 -52.32 -3.05 4.09
CA ARG A 133 -51.12 -2.29 3.75
C ARG A 133 -50.10 -2.26 4.89
N THR A 134 -50.52 -1.98 6.13
CA THR A 134 -49.59 -1.94 7.28
C THR A 134 -48.97 -3.30 7.61
N VAL A 135 -49.72 -4.39 7.44
CA VAL A 135 -49.20 -5.76 7.60
C VAL A 135 -48.25 -6.12 6.45
N GLY A 136 -48.57 -5.70 5.22
CA GLY A 136 -47.69 -5.86 4.07
C GLY A 136 -46.35 -5.13 4.25
N GLU A 137 -46.37 -3.89 4.74
CA GLU A 137 -45.17 -3.11 5.09
C GLU A 137 -44.33 -3.83 6.16
N ALA A 138 -44.96 -4.39 7.20
CA ALA A 138 -44.24 -5.11 8.25
C ALA A 138 -43.60 -6.42 7.73
N ARG A 139 -44.27 -7.15 6.83
CA ARG A 139 -43.71 -8.35 6.19
C ARG A 139 -42.53 -8.01 5.30
N SER A 140 -42.66 -6.99 4.44
CA SER A 140 -41.56 -6.53 3.59
C SER A 140 -40.37 -6.06 4.42
N ALA A 141 -40.60 -5.33 5.52
CA ALA A 141 -39.55 -4.94 6.44
C ALA A 141 -38.86 -6.15 7.11
N ALA A 142 -39.61 -7.22 7.38
CA ALA A 142 -39.06 -8.45 7.96
C ALA A 142 -38.15 -9.19 6.96
N ASP A 143 -38.56 -9.26 5.70
CA ASP A 143 -37.76 -9.86 4.63
C ASP A 143 -36.45 -9.08 4.40
N VAL A 144 -36.53 -7.75 4.39
CA VAL A 144 -35.35 -6.87 4.26
C VAL A 144 -34.41 -7.02 5.46
N ALA A 145 -34.93 -6.99 6.70
CA ALA A 145 -34.11 -7.16 7.90
C ALA A 145 -33.43 -8.53 7.94
N THR A 146 -34.13 -9.59 7.54
CA THR A 146 -33.57 -10.94 7.47
C THR A 146 -32.46 -11.04 6.41
N SER A 147 -32.71 -10.51 5.20
CA SER A 147 -31.73 -10.51 4.12
C SER A 147 -30.46 -9.73 4.49
N LEU A 148 -30.59 -8.55 5.09
CA LEU A 148 -29.45 -7.73 5.51
C LEU A 148 -28.66 -8.37 6.65
N ARG A 149 -29.32 -9.06 7.58
CA ARG A 149 -28.64 -9.79 8.66
C ARG A 149 -27.76 -10.90 8.09
N THR A 150 -28.27 -11.70 7.18
CA THR A 150 -27.48 -12.75 6.50
C THR A 150 -26.30 -12.14 5.74
N GLN A 151 -26.52 -11.07 4.98
CA GLN A 151 -25.43 -10.37 4.28
C GLN A 151 -24.36 -9.82 5.25
N ALA A 152 -24.77 -9.29 6.41
CA ALA A 152 -23.85 -8.80 7.43
C ALA A 152 -23.07 -9.94 8.11
N GLU A 153 -23.68 -11.11 8.33
CA GLU A 153 -23.01 -12.32 8.84
C GLU A 153 -21.98 -12.87 7.85
N ASP A 154 -22.35 -13.00 6.58
CA ASP A 154 -21.46 -13.43 5.51
C ASP A 154 -20.27 -12.46 5.35
N ALA A 155 -20.55 -11.16 5.33
CA ALA A 155 -19.52 -10.12 5.21
C ALA A 155 -18.55 -10.11 6.40
N ARG A 156 -19.04 -10.32 7.63
CA ARG A 156 -18.18 -10.44 8.83
C ARG A 156 -17.32 -11.69 8.79
N THR A 157 -17.87 -12.81 8.30
CA THR A 157 -17.11 -14.06 8.14
C THR A 157 -15.98 -13.89 7.13
N GLU A 158 -16.26 -13.25 6.00
CA GLU A 158 -15.24 -12.96 4.99
C GLU A 158 -14.20 -11.95 5.48
N ALA A 159 -14.61 -10.91 6.22
CA ALA A 159 -13.68 -9.96 6.83
C ALA A 159 -12.72 -10.65 7.82
N ALA A 160 -13.23 -11.57 8.65
CA ALA A 160 -12.41 -12.34 9.59
C ALA A 160 -11.43 -13.29 8.86
N ARG A 161 -11.88 -13.92 7.77
CA ARG A 161 -11.04 -14.77 6.92
C ARG A 161 -9.88 -13.97 6.31
N LEU A 162 -10.17 -12.81 5.71
CA LEU A 162 -9.18 -11.93 5.12
C LEU A 162 -8.24 -11.32 6.16
N ALA A 163 -8.71 -11.02 7.36
CA ALA A 163 -7.84 -10.58 8.46
C ALA A 163 -6.81 -11.64 8.83
N THR A 164 -7.23 -12.91 8.94
CA THR A 164 -6.32 -14.04 9.22
C THR A 164 -5.32 -14.27 8.07
N GLU A 165 -5.77 -14.14 6.83
CA GLU A 165 -4.91 -14.19 5.64
C GLU A 165 -3.85 -13.08 5.69
N ALA A 166 -4.26 -11.84 5.99
CA ALA A 166 -3.36 -10.70 6.12
C ALA A 166 -2.33 -10.87 7.25
N GLU A 167 -2.72 -11.45 8.40
CA GLU A 167 -1.79 -11.80 9.48
C GLU A 167 -0.75 -12.84 9.04
N THR A 168 -1.19 -13.86 8.29
CA THR A 168 -0.29 -14.90 7.75
C THR A 168 0.69 -14.31 6.75
N THR A 169 0.22 -13.46 5.83
CA THR A 169 1.08 -12.77 4.86
C THR A 169 2.07 -11.82 5.55
N ALA A 170 1.65 -11.13 6.61
CA ALA A 170 2.54 -10.29 7.41
C ALA A 170 3.63 -11.11 8.13
N ALA A 171 3.30 -12.28 8.66
CA ALA A 171 4.28 -13.17 9.27
C ALA A 171 5.32 -13.69 8.25
N GLN A 172 4.88 -14.00 7.02
CA GLN A 172 5.77 -14.37 5.92
C GLN A 172 6.70 -13.20 5.53
N ALA A 173 6.17 -11.98 5.44
CA ALA A 173 6.96 -10.80 5.17
C ALA A 173 8.05 -10.55 6.23
N ASN A 174 7.71 -10.73 7.51
CA ASN A 174 8.69 -10.65 8.60
C ASN A 174 9.77 -11.73 8.47
N THR A 175 9.39 -12.96 8.10
CA THR A 175 10.34 -14.06 7.89
C THR A 175 11.32 -13.76 6.75
N GLU A 176 10.84 -13.23 5.62
CA GLU A 176 11.69 -12.84 4.50
C GLU A 176 12.59 -11.65 4.85
N ALA A 177 12.11 -10.71 5.68
CA ALA A 177 12.92 -9.61 6.19
C ALA A 177 14.05 -10.08 7.11
N ASP A 178 13.79 -11.04 8.00
CA ASP A 178 14.81 -11.63 8.86
C ASP A 178 15.84 -12.43 8.04
N ALA A 179 15.38 -13.17 7.03
CA ALA A 179 16.24 -13.90 6.11
C ALA A 179 17.14 -12.96 5.29
N GLU A 180 16.60 -11.84 4.81
CA GLU A 180 17.39 -10.80 4.14
C GLU A 180 18.44 -10.22 5.10
N ALA A 181 18.08 -9.86 6.33
CA ALA A 181 19.01 -9.28 7.29
C ALA A 181 20.22 -10.21 7.54
N ALA A 182 19.99 -11.53 7.61
CA ALA A 182 21.05 -12.53 7.70
C ALA A 182 21.95 -12.54 6.44
N VAL A 183 21.35 -12.57 5.25
CA VAL A 183 22.09 -12.56 3.96
C VAL A 183 22.91 -11.28 3.79
N VAL A 184 22.36 -10.12 4.19
CA VAL A 184 23.03 -8.83 4.11
C VAL A 184 24.26 -8.81 5.01
N SER A 185 24.13 -9.23 6.27
CA SER A 185 25.24 -9.29 7.22
C SER A 185 26.38 -10.20 6.73
N GLU A 186 26.04 -11.40 6.26
CA GLU A 186 27.02 -12.34 5.67
C GLU A 186 27.69 -11.74 4.42
N THR A 187 26.90 -11.13 3.54
CA THR A 187 27.39 -10.55 2.29
C THR A 187 28.31 -9.36 2.54
N GLN A 188 28.02 -8.50 3.52
CA GLN A 188 28.89 -7.37 3.88
C GLN A 188 30.30 -7.85 4.27
N GLY A 189 30.39 -8.84 5.17
CA GLY A 189 31.69 -9.40 5.58
C GLY A 189 32.46 -10.02 4.40
N ARG A 190 31.75 -10.74 3.51
CA ARG A 190 32.36 -11.29 2.29
C ARG A 190 32.85 -10.21 1.34
N LEU A 191 32.06 -9.15 1.11
CA LEU A 191 32.45 -8.03 0.24
C LEU A 191 33.69 -7.31 0.77
N ASP A 192 33.78 -7.06 2.08
CA ASP A 192 34.93 -6.40 2.68
C ASP A 192 36.23 -7.20 2.50
N ALA A 193 36.15 -8.53 2.65
CA ALA A 193 37.27 -9.43 2.39
C ALA A 193 37.69 -9.40 0.91
N LEU A 194 36.72 -9.48 -0.02
CA LEU A 194 36.98 -9.48 -1.46
C LEU A 194 37.57 -8.16 -1.96
N PHE A 195 37.04 -7.01 -1.50
CA PHE A 195 37.60 -5.71 -1.87
C PHE A 195 39.00 -5.47 -1.29
N THR A 196 39.30 -6.04 -0.12
CA THR A 196 40.66 -5.99 0.44
C THR A 196 41.64 -6.81 -0.40
N GLN A 197 41.24 -8.00 -0.86
CA GLN A 197 42.06 -8.83 -1.75
C GLN A 197 42.26 -8.17 -3.11
N LEU A 198 41.19 -7.59 -3.69
CA LEU A 198 41.26 -6.89 -4.97
C LEU A 198 42.19 -5.67 -4.90
N ALA A 199 42.08 -4.88 -3.82
CA ALA A 199 42.95 -3.73 -3.57
C ALA A 199 44.42 -4.13 -3.43
N ALA A 200 44.71 -5.27 -2.78
CA ALA A 200 46.07 -5.80 -2.68
C ALA A 200 46.64 -6.25 -4.02
N LEU A 201 45.80 -6.83 -4.90
CA LEU A 201 46.22 -7.25 -6.25
C LEU A 201 46.45 -6.07 -7.20
N ARG A 202 45.64 -5.00 -7.09
CA ARG A 202 45.72 -3.82 -7.97
C ARG A 202 46.55 -2.66 -7.40
N GLU A 203 47.19 -2.85 -6.26
CA GLU A 203 47.92 -1.78 -5.54
C GLU A 203 47.09 -0.51 -5.27
N THR A 204 45.79 -0.69 -5.03
CA THR A 204 44.83 0.39 -4.76
C THR A 204 44.30 0.31 -3.32
N THR A 205 43.30 1.14 -3.00
CA THR A 205 42.55 1.03 -1.75
C THR A 205 41.20 0.37 -1.98
N ALA A 206 40.72 -0.39 -1.00
CA ALA A 206 39.38 -0.99 -1.05
C ALA A 206 38.26 0.05 -1.23
N ALA A 207 38.48 1.32 -0.86
CA ALA A 207 37.55 2.40 -1.11
C ALA A 207 37.51 2.80 -2.60
N GLN A 208 38.68 2.88 -3.26
CA GLN A 208 38.77 3.15 -4.69
C GLN A 208 38.15 2.03 -5.52
N GLU A 209 38.40 0.76 -5.19
CA GLU A 209 37.80 -0.38 -5.88
C GLU A 209 36.27 -0.39 -5.76
N ARG A 210 35.73 -0.12 -4.57
CA ARG A 210 34.28 0.04 -4.36
C ARG A 210 33.70 1.17 -5.21
N ALA A 211 34.36 2.32 -5.24
CA ALA A 211 33.91 3.49 -6.02
C ALA A 211 33.96 3.22 -7.53
N ALA A 212 35.04 2.60 -8.02
CA ALA A 212 35.19 2.24 -9.43
C ALA A 212 34.09 1.26 -9.88
N ARG A 213 33.82 0.24 -9.07
CA ARG A 213 32.79 -0.75 -9.36
C ARG A 213 31.38 -0.17 -9.32
N LEU A 214 31.07 0.67 -8.33
CA LEU A 214 29.81 1.39 -8.27
C LEU A 214 29.60 2.27 -9.51
N ALA A 215 30.64 2.98 -9.95
CA ALA A 215 30.59 3.81 -11.16
C ALA A 215 30.32 2.95 -12.42
N GLN A 216 30.97 1.80 -12.55
CA GLN A 216 30.74 0.88 -13.67
C GLN A 216 29.31 0.32 -13.68
N GLN A 217 28.81 -0.13 -12.52
CA GLN A 217 27.47 -0.70 -12.39
C GLN A 217 26.39 0.36 -12.63
N THR A 218 26.54 1.55 -12.06
CA THR A 218 25.57 2.64 -12.28
C THR A 218 25.61 3.18 -13.71
N ALA A 219 26.78 3.20 -14.36
CA ALA A 219 26.87 3.54 -15.79
C ALA A 219 26.13 2.51 -16.66
N ALA A 220 26.26 1.21 -16.36
CA ALA A 220 25.50 0.17 -17.04
C ALA A 220 23.99 0.32 -16.80
N GLN A 221 23.57 0.60 -15.56
CA GLN A 221 22.18 0.85 -15.21
C GLN A 221 21.62 2.13 -15.86
N ALA A 222 22.43 3.19 -15.97
CA ALA A 222 22.08 4.45 -16.60
C ALA A 222 22.00 4.36 -18.13
N ALA A 223 22.70 3.41 -18.75
CA ALA A 223 22.61 3.15 -20.19
C ALA A 223 21.32 2.40 -20.58
N GLN A 224 20.72 1.66 -19.65
CA GLN A 224 19.44 1.00 -19.89
C GLN A 224 18.36 2.07 -20.14
N PRO A 225 17.52 1.92 -21.19
CA PRO A 225 16.40 2.84 -21.41
C PRO A 225 15.49 2.79 -20.18
N GLY A 226 15.32 3.95 -19.51
CA GLY A 226 14.43 4.09 -18.36
C GLY A 226 13.01 3.66 -18.75
N GLY A 227 12.56 2.55 -18.16
CA GLY A 227 11.26 1.96 -18.46
C GLY A 227 10.13 2.79 -17.91
N ALA A 228 9.63 3.73 -18.72
CA ALA A 228 8.26 4.21 -18.61
C ALA A 228 7.31 3.16 -19.23
N THR A 229 7.17 2.02 -18.56
CA THR A 229 5.96 1.19 -18.65
C THR A 229 5.38 1.09 -17.24
N GLY A 230 4.97 2.24 -16.71
CA GLY A 230 3.98 2.28 -15.64
C GLY A 230 2.65 1.81 -16.22
N GLY A 231 2.03 0.81 -15.57
CA GLY A 231 0.68 0.35 -15.90
C GLY A 231 0.63 -1.00 -16.62
N GLY A 232 0.92 -2.07 -15.88
CA GLY A 232 0.65 -3.43 -16.32
C GLY A 232 0.91 -4.39 -15.18
N ALA A 233 -0.14 -4.68 -14.41
CA ALA A 233 -0.10 -5.72 -13.40
C ALA A 233 0.46 -7.02 -14.01
N ALA A 234 1.66 -7.40 -13.59
CA ALA A 234 2.13 -8.77 -13.76
C ALA A 234 1.27 -9.64 -12.84
N ALA A 235 0.12 -10.06 -13.35
CA ALA A 235 -0.53 -11.24 -12.83
C ALA A 235 0.49 -12.38 -12.97
N SER A 236 0.92 -12.92 -11.84
CA SER A 236 1.68 -14.16 -11.74
C SER A 236 0.81 -15.31 -12.26
N GLY A 237 0.77 -15.48 -13.57
CA GLY A 237 0.26 -16.65 -14.23
C GLY A 237 1.34 -17.72 -14.19
N ALA A 238 1.23 -18.63 -13.22
CA ALA A 238 1.92 -19.91 -13.25
C ALA A 238 1.58 -20.62 -14.58
N SER A 239 2.57 -20.74 -15.46
CA SER A 239 2.49 -21.53 -16.67
C SER A 239 3.39 -22.76 -16.49
N SER A 240 2.79 -23.83 -15.96
CA SER A 240 3.25 -25.19 -16.19
C SER A 240 2.56 -25.70 -17.46
N GLY A 241 3.29 -25.72 -18.58
CA GLY A 241 2.99 -26.62 -19.69
C GLY A 241 3.42 -28.04 -19.31
N GLY A 242 2.77 -29.13 -19.72
CA GLY A 242 1.59 -29.33 -20.55
C GLY A 242 1.28 -30.83 -20.59
N GLY A 243 0.08 -31.22 -21.02
CA GLY A 243 -0.29 -32.64 -21.16
C GLY A 243 -1.77 -32.94 -21.40
N SER A 244 -2.25 -32.61 -22.59
CA SER A 244 -3.24 -33.32 -23.43
C SER A 244 -4.57 -33.89 -22.87
N SER A 245 -5.64 -33.36 -23.47
CA SER A 245 -6.71 -34.06 -24.23
C SER A 245 -8.03 -34.51 -23.57
N SER A 246 -9.06 -34.38 -24.43
CA SER A 246 -10.48 -34.80 -24.34
C SER A 246 -11.40 -33.90 -23.51
N GLY A 247 -12.57 -33.44 -23.94
CA GLY A 247 -13.33 -33.69 -25.17
C GLY A 247 -14.82 -33.62 -24.84
N GLY A 248 -15.54 -32.65 -25.42
CA GLY A 248 -16.97 -32.79 -25.74
C GLY A 248 -18.02 -32.14 -24.82
N SER A 249 -18.98 -31.49 -25.50
CA SER A 249 -20.37 -31.16 -25.11
C SER A 249 -20.54 -29.78 -24.42
N ALA A 250 -21.03 -28.71 -25.07
CA ALA A 250 -22.27 -28.42 -25.82
C ALA A 250 -23.44 -27.89 -24.95
N ALA A 251 -24.00 -26.76 -25.41
CA ALA A 251 -25.29 -26.12 -25.09
C ALA A 251 -25.43 -25.54 -23.65
N SER A 252 -26.14 -24.46 -23.34
CA SER A 252 -27.08 -23.51 -23.98
C SER A 252 -27.25 -22.39 -22.92
N GLY A 253 -27.34 -21.08 -23.21
CA GLY A 253 -28.46 -20.40 -23.86
C GLY A 253 -28.91 -19.19 -23.01
N GLY A 254 -29.30 -18.07 -23.66
CA GLY A 254 -30.06 -16.92 -23.14
C GLY A 254 -29.30 -15.93 -22.24
N GLY A 255 -29.13 -14.63 -22.54
CA GLY A 255 -30.09 -13.64 -23.07
C GLY A 255 -30.98 -13.13 -21.92
N SER A 256 -30.81 -11.94 -21.34
CA SER A 256 -31.26 -10.62 -21.82
C SER A 256 -31.08 -9.62 -20.65
N GLY A 257 -30.65 -8.36 -20.86
CA GLY A 257 -31.50 -7.16 -20.96
C GLY A 257 -32.03 -6.70 -19.59
N GLY A 258 -31.92 -5.47 -19.10
CA GLY A 258 -31.56 -4.14 -19.62
C GLY A 258 -32.18 -3.09 -18.67
N SER A 259 -31.65 -1.85 -18.70
CA SER A 259 -32.32 -0.58 -18.29
C SER A 259 -32.54 -0.38 -16.78
N GLY A 260 -32.31 0.78 -16.15
CA GLY A 260 -32.24 2.17 -16.60
C GLY A 260 -33.15 3.04 -15.71
N SER A 261 -32.75 4.31 -15.48
CA SER A 261 -33.48 5.41 -14.77
C SER A 261 -33.20 5.53 -13.26
N GLY A 262 -32.91 6.69 -12.65
CA GLY A 262 -32.90 8.08 -13.09
C GLY A 262 -33.54 9.00 -12.04
N GLY A 263 -32.83 10.08 -11.64
CA GLY A 263 -33.34 11.30 -10.94
C GLY A 263 -33.82 11.12 -9.49
N GLY A 264 -33.73 12.06 -8.55
CA GLY A 264 -33.38 13.48 -8.49
C GLY A 264 -33.91 14.01 -7.13
N SER A 265 -33.07 14.63 -6.31
CA SER A 265 -33.15 16.05 -5.87
C SER A 265 -34.01 16.39 -4.63
N GLY A 266 -33.41 17.21 -3.74
CA GLY A 266 -34.05 18.04 -2.69
C GLY A 266 -33.78 17.54 -1.26
N GLY A 267 -33.27 18.30 -0.28
CA GLY A 267 -33.09 19.73 -0.11
C GLY A 267 -33.74 20.19 1.21
N GLY A 268 -32.96 20.82 2.11
CA GLY A 268 -33.42 21.52 3.34
C GLY A 268 -32.98 20.82 4.65
N ALA A 269 -32.00 21.26 5.45
CA ALA A 269 -31.70 22.55 6.12
C ALA A 269 -32.23 22.64 7.58
N SER A 270 -31.26 22.85 8.49
CA SER A 270 -31.30 23.69 9.72
C SER A 270 -31.78 23.11 11.06
N SER A 271 -30.82 22.91 11.99
CA SER A 271 -30.73 23.51 13.35
C SER A 271 -29.60 22.77 14.10
N GLY A 272 -28.55 23.36 14.68
CA GLY A 272 -28.50 24.58 15.50
C GLY A 272 -28.42 24.16 16.98
N GLY A 273 -27.24 24.21 17.60
CA GLY A 273 -27.08 23.87 19.02
C GLY A 273 -25.63 23.85 19.51
N SER A 274 -25.10 25.04 19.82
CA SER A 274 -23.83 25.26 20.52
C SER A 274 -23.95 24.92 22.01
N GLY A 275 -22.88 24.39 22.60
CA GLY A 275 -22.76 24.20 24.05
C GLY A 275 -21.31 24.09 24.48
N SER A 276 -20.71 25.22 24.86
CA SER A 276 -19.40 25.34 25.49
C SER A 276 -19.51 25.02 26.99
N GLY A 277 -18.55 24.28 27.54
CA GLY A 277 -18.39 24.07 28.97
C GLY A 277 -17.00 23.52 29.28
N GLY A 278 -16.12 24.37 29.82
CA GLY A 278 -14.78 24.00 30.26
C GLY A 278 -14.77 23.33 31.64
N GLY A 279 -13.67 22.64 31.94
CA GLY A 279 -13.41 22.06 33.24
C GLY A 279 -12.06 21.33 33.27
N SER A 280 -11.04 22.03 33.75
CA SER A 280 -9.71 21.50 34.06
C SER A 280 -9.76 20.50 35.22
N GLY A 281 -8.96 19.42 35.14
CA GLY A 281 -8.75 18.49 36.23
C GLY A 281 -7.59 17.54 35.95
N SER A 282 -6.47 17.77 36.61
CA SER A 282 -5.23 16.99 36.54
C SER A 282 -5.29 15.69 37.34
N GLY A 283 -4.57 14.67 36.87
CA GLY A 283 -4.29 13.38 37.52
C GLY A 283 -4.40 12.26 36.47
N GLY A 284 -3.36 11.59 35.97
CA GLY A 284 -2.16 11.11 36.64
C GLY A 284 -2.32 9.59 36.86
N GLY A 285 -1.83 8.77 35.93
CA GLY A 285 -1.68 7.31 36.15
C GLY A 285 -2.04 6.38 34.98
N SER A 286 -1.02 6.08 34.17
CA SER A 286 -0.67 4.78 33.57
C SER A 286 -1.75 3.81 33.07
N GLY A 287 -1.72 3.53 31.76
CA GLY A 287 -2.35 2.37 31.13
C GLY A 287 -2.01 2.32 29.65
N SER A 288 -1.01 1.51 29.31
CA SER A 288 -0.42 1.35 27.98
C SER A 288 -1.32 0.59 26.99
N SER A 289 -1.02 0.81 25.71
CA SER A 289 -1.28 -0.02 24.52
C SER A 289 -2.63 0.10 23.78
N GLY A 290 -2.53 0.46 22.49
CA GLY A 290 -3.57 0.21 21.48
C GLY A 290 -3.55 1.19 20.31
N GLY A 291 -2.94 0.79 19.19
CA GLY A 291 -3.31 1.31 17.86
C GLY A 291 -2.39 2.33 17.18
N GLY A 292 -1.07 2.15 17.26
CA GLY A 292 -0.15 2.82 16.33
C GLY A 292 0.05 1.93 15.10
N GLY A 293 -0.34 2.41 13.92
CA GLY A 293 0.05 1.82 12.64
C GLY A 293 1.57 1.81 12.53
N GLY A 294 2.17 0.68 12.87
CA GLY A 294 3.61 0.47 12.82
C GLY A 294 4.01 0.09 11.41
N SER A 295 4.69 1.00 10.72
CA SER A 295 5.41 0.75 9.48
C SER A 295 6.25 -0.53 9.61
N THR A 296 6.02 -1.51 8.75
CA THR A 296 6.69 -2.82 8.72
C THR A 296 8.15 -2.79 8.20
N ALA A 297 8.88 -1.69 8.40
CA ALA A 297 10.28 -1.59 8.01
C ALA A 297 11.19 -2.16 9.13
N PRO A 298 12.07 -3.14 8.85
CA PRO A 298 12.99 -3.68 9.86
C PRO A 298 14.04 -2.67 10.30
N ALA A 299 14.50 -2.84 11.53
CA ALA A 299 15.42 -1.97 12.26
C ALA A 299 16.85 -1.95 11.66
N GLY A 300 17.16 -0.89 10.93
CA GLY A 300 18.51 -0.29 10.81
C GLY A 300 18.38 1.20 11.07
N PRO A 301 19.45 1.93 11.49
CA PRO A 301 19.34 3.36 11.80
C PRO A 301 18.95 4.13 10.54
N THR A 302 17.65 4.43 10.43
CA THR A 302 17.12 5.33 9.42
C THR A 302 17.71 6.70 9.74
N MET A 303 18.66 7.15 8.90
CA MET A 303 19.05 8.54 8.95
C MET A 303 17.78 9.37 8.78
N SER A 304 17.54 10.29 9.72
CA SER A 304 16.47 11.27 9.54
C SER A 304 16.68 11.99 8.20
N PRO A 305 15.62 12.52 7.56
CA PRO A 305 15.74 13.34 6.37
C PRO A 305 16.81 14.44 6.46
N ALA A 306 17.02 15.00 7.65
CA ALA A 306 18.08 15.97 7.90
C ALA A 306 19.49 15.35 7.86
N GLN A 307 19.70 14.23 8.57
CA GLN A 307 20.98 13.52 8.55
C GLN A 307 21.35 12.99 7.16
N ALA A 308 20.35 12.53 6.39
CA ALA A 308 20.54 12.11 5.01
C ALA A 308 21.00 13.28 4.12
N ARG A 309 20.42 14.48 4.28
CA ARG A 309 20.87 15.70 3.60
C ARG A 309 22.30 16.06 3.94
N ASP A 310 22.64 16.04 5.22
CA ASP A 310 23.98 16.40 5.69
C ASP A 310 25.03 15.40 5.19
N TYR A 311 24.70 14.11 5.21
CA TYR A 311 25.52 13.06 4.63
C TYR A 311 25.74 13.28 3.13
N ALA A 312 24.66 13.52 2.36
CA ALA A 312 24.76 13.78 0.94
C ALA A 312 25.61 15.02 0.62
N ARG A 313 25.51 16.09 1.41
CA ARG A 313 26.34 17.29 1.25
C ARG A 313 27.82 16.95 1.39
N GLY A 314 28.20 16.15 2.38
CA GLY A 314 29.59 15.70 2.56
C GLY A 314 30.09 14.79 1.43
N ALA A 315 29.21 14.00 0.82
CA ALA A 315 29.54 13.09 -0.27
C ALA A 315 29.77 13.80 -1.63
N LEU A 316 29.21 15.00 -1.84
CA LEU A 316 29.32 15.74 -3.11
C LEU A 316 30.76 16.02 -3.54
N GLY A 317 31.66 16.27 -2.57
CA GLY A 317 33.06 16.58 -2.84
C GLY A 317 33.78 15.46 -3.61
N GLY A 318 33.40 14.20 -3.39
CA GLY A 318 33.95 13.05 -4.12
C GLY A 318 33.59 13.04 -5.62
N TYR A 319 32.58 13.80 -6.02
CA TYR A 319 32.13 13.94 -7.41
C TYR A 319 32.62 15.24 -8.08
N GLY A 320 33.36 16.08 -7.34
CA GLY A 320 33.76 17.41 -7.78
C GLY A 320 32.60 18.42 -7.81
N TRP A 321 31.52 18.17 -7.05
CA TRP A 321 30.36 19.03 -6.96
C TRP A 321 30.41 19.90 -5.69
N GLY A 322 29.99 21.17 -5.83
CA GLY A 322 29.91 22.13 -4.73
C GLY A 322 28.48 22.36 -4.24
N ASP A 323 28.32 23.35 -3.36
CA ASP A 323 27.01 23.75 -2.78
C ASP A 323 26.00 24.20 -3.84
N ASP A 324 26.46 24.66 -5.00
CA ASP A 324 25.62 25.00 -6.16
C ASP A 324 24.80 23.78 -6.62
N GLN A 325 25.45 22.61 -6.70
CA GLN A 325 24.79 21.35 -7.04
C GLN A 325 23.93 20.80 -5.90
N PHE A 326 24.32 21.05 -4.65
CA PHE A 326 23.56 20.59 -3.48
C PHE A 326 22.14 21.16 -3.45
N SER A 327 21.97 22.43 -3.83
CA SER A 327 20.65 23.06 -3.88
C SER A 327 19.69 22.34 -4.84
N CYS A 328 20.17 21.96 -6.02
CA CYS A 328 19.42 21.18 -7.01
C CYS A 328 19.11 19.77 -6.49
N LEU A 329 20.08 19.12 -5.84
CA LEU A 329 19.88 17.80 -5.23
C LEU A 329 18.78 17.82 -4.16
N VAL A 330 18.76 18.86 -3.32
CA VAL A 330 17.73 19.06 -2.30
C VAL A 330 16.36 19.20 -2.94
N SER A 331 16.21 20.04 -3.96
CA SER A 331 14.95 20.20 -4.70
C SER A 331 14.49 18.88 -5.33
N LEU A 332 15.43 18.15 -5.95
CA LEU A 332 15.18 16.86 -6.58
C LEU A 332 14.68 15.84 -5.57
N TRP A 333 15.49 15.46 -4.58
CA TRP A 333 15.10 14.40 -3.63
C TRP A 333 14.01 14.81 -2.63
N ASN A 334 13.74 16.12 -2.46
CA ASN A 334 12.52 16.57 -1.79
C ASN A 334 11.26 16.21 -2.59
N ARG A 335 11.28 16.37 -3.92
CA ARG A 335 10.16 16.01 -4.80
C ARG A 335 9.94 14.49 -4.82
N GLU A 336 11.02 13.73 -4.81
CA GLU A 336 10.99 12.27 -4.93
C GLU A 336 10.50 11.58 -3.65
N SER A 337 11.22 11.76 -2.54
CA SER A 337 11.03 10.97 -1.32
C SER A 337 10.88 11.82 -0.05
N GLY A 338 11.21 13.11 -0.12
CA GLY A 338 11.42 13.91 1.08
C GLY A 338 12.60 13.43 1.90
N TRP A 339 13.62 12.82 1.26
CA TRP A 339 14.82 12.26 1.90
C TRP A 339 14.58 11.06 2.82
N ARG A 340 13.44 10.37 2.66
CA ARG A 340 13.12 9.17 3.42
C ARG A 340 13.72 7.92 2.76
N ALA A 341 14.53 7.18 3.50
CA ALA A 341 15.15 5.94 3.01
C ALA A 341 14.15 4.79 2.83
N ASP A 342 13.02 4.83 3.55
CA ASP A 342 11.92 3.89 3.47
C ASP A 342 10.80 4.34 2.52
N ALA A 343 11.00 5.41 1.73
CA ALA A 343 10.01 5.88 0.78
C ALA A 343 9.73 4.83 -0.31
N TYR A 344 8.53 4.27 -0.28
CA TYR A 344 8.04 3.33 -1.28
C TYR A 344 6.84 3.93 -2.03
N ASN A 345 6.85 3.83 -3.36
CA ASN A 345 5.73 4.19 -4.21
C ASN A 345 4.98 2.92 -4.65
N PRO A 346 3.77 2.64 -4.12
CA PRO A 346 3.02 1.44 -4.46
C PRO A 346 2.59 1.36 -5.94
N GLY A 347 2.45 2.49 -6.62
CA GLY A 347 2.00 2.54 -8.01
C GLY A 347 3.11 2.21 -9.02
N SER A 348 4.35 2.63 -8.73
CA SER A 348 5.50 2.40 -9.62
C SER A 348 6.49 1.34 -9.12
N GLY A 349 6.49 1.03 -7.81
CA GLY A 349 7.51 0.22 -7.16
C GLY A 349 8.82 0.97 -6.88
N ALA A 350 8.88 2.28 -7.11
CA ALA A 350 10.07 3.08 -6.83
C ALA A 350 10.39 3.11 -5.32
N TYR A 351 11.68 3.08 -4.97
CA TYR A 351 12.13 2.94 -3.59
C TYR A 351 13.27 3.87 -3.20
N GLY A 352 13.27 4.30 -1.94
CA GLY A 352 14.35 4.99 -1.27
C GLY A 352 14.47 6.48 -1.59
N ILE A 353 15.54 7.10 -1.08
CA ILE A 353 15.81 8.53 -1.25
C ILE A 353 15.77 8.95 -2.73
N PRO A 354 16.43 8.24 -3.66
CA PRO A 354 16.46 8.62 -5.06
C PRO A 354 15.21 8.19 -5.85
N GLN A 355 14.30 7.41 -5.24
CA GLN A 355 13.18 6.76 -5.94
C GLN A 355 13.66 5.89 -7.13
N ALA A 356 14.59 4.97 -6.85
CA ALA A 356 15.14 4.07 -7.88
C ALA A 356 14.08 3.09 -8.42
N LEU A 357 14.09 2.86 -9.74
CA LEU A 357 13.16 1.96 -10.43
C LEU A 357 13.90 0.95 -11.35
N PRO A 358 13.83 -0.37 -11.05
CA PRO A 358 13.46 -0.96 -9.76
C PRO A 358 14.45 -0.61 -8.64
N GLY A 359 14.02 -0.72 -7.38
CA GLY A 359 14.80 -0.32 -6.20
C GLY A 359 16.08 -1.13 -5.98
N ASP A 360 16.08 -2.39 -6.40
CA ASP A 360 17.20 -3.35 -6.28
C ASP A 360 18.45 -2.95 -7.07
N LYS A 361 18.34 -1.99 -8.00
CA LYS A 361 19.50 -1.34 -8.63
C LYS A 361 20.48 -0.76 -7.60
N MET A 362 19.98 -0.32 -6.45
CA MET A 362 20.79 0.22 -5.36
C MET A 362 21.69 -0.82 -4.69
N ALA A 363 21.45 -2.13 -4.89
CA ALA A 363 22.33 -3.19 -4.42
C ALA A 363 23.76 -3.08 -4.96
N ALA A 364 23.95 -2.36 -6.08
CA ALA A 364 25.26 -2.00 -6.60
C ALA A 364 26.12 -1.20 -5.61
N ALA A 365 25.50 -0.34 -4.79
CA ALA A 365 26.21 0.46 -3.78
C ALA A 365 26.42 -0.28 -2.46
N GLY A 366 25.61 -1.30 -2.18
CA GLY A 366 25.74 -2.10 -0.97
C GLY A 366 24.54 -3.02 -0.75
N PRO A 367 24.73 -4.19 -0.11
CA PRO A 367 23.65 -5.14 0.14
C PRO A 367 22.58 -4.62 1.11
N ASP A 368 22.89 -3.61 1.91
CA ASP A 368 22.00 -2.99 2.90
C ASP A 368 21.20 -1.80 2.34
N TRP A 369 21.16 -1.63 1.02
CA TRP A 369 20.51 -0.52 0.34
C TRP A 369 19.04 -0.30 0.76
N ARG A 370 18.34 -1.35 1.19
CA ARG A 370 16.92 -1.25 1.57
C ARG A 370 16.74 -0.37 2.81
N THR A 371 17.63 -0.45 3.79
CA THR A 371 17.47 0.26 5.08
C THR A 371 18.54 1.30 5.32
N ASN A 372 19.62 1.33 4.53
CA ASN A 372 20.74 2.24 4.71
C ASN A 372 20.68 3.45 3.76
N ALA A 373 20.36 4.61 4.33
CA ALA A 373 20.34 5.89 3.61
C ALA A 373 21.68 6.25 2.94
N ALA A 374 22.82 5.94 3.57
CA ALA A 374 24.13 6.22 3.00
C ALA A 374 24.36 5.41 1.71
N THR A 375 23.97 4.14 1.71
CA THR A 375 24.02 3.26 0.53
C THR A 375 23.14 3.79 -0.60
N GLN A 376 21.91 4.22 -0.29
CA GLN A 376 21.00 4.81 -1.28
C GLN A 376 21.54 6.13 -1.86
N ILE A 377 22.12 6.99 -1.02
CA ILE A 377 22.74 8.26 -1.44
C ILE A 377 23.95 7.98 -2.33
N ALA A 378 24.81 7.02 -1.96
CA ALA A 378 25.98 6.65 -2.75
C ALA A 378 25.57 6.19 -4.17
N TRP A 379 24.55 5.31 -4.26
CA TRP A 379 23.98 4.91 -5.54
C TRP A 379 23.40 6.09 -6.31
N GLY A 380 22.55 6.90 -5.66
CA GLY A 380 21.84 8.01 -6.31
C GLY A 380 22.79 9.07 -6.87
N LEU A 381 23.85 9.43 -6.15
CA LEU A 381 24.86 10.37 -6.64
C LEU A 381 25.64 9.79 -7.82
N SER A 382 26.01 8.50 -7.77
CA SER A 382 26.71 7.83 -8.86
C SER A 382 25.84 7.72 -10.12
N TYR A 383 24.55 7.39 -9.95
CA TYR A 383 23.57 7.38 -11.03
C TYR A 383 23.36 8.77 -11.66
N ILE A 384 23.20 9.81 -10.83
CA ILE A 384 23.10 11.20 -11.31
C ILE A 384 24.33 11.59 -12.14
N ARG A 385 25.53 11.22 -11.66
CA ARG A 385 26.77 11.49 -12.41
C ARG A 385 26.77 10.80 -13.76
N SER A 386 26.37 9.53 -13.80
CA SER A 386 26.38 8.70 -15.02
C SER A 386 25.32 9.12 -16.03
N ARG A 387 24.10 9.45 -15.59
CA ARG A 387 22.95 9.72 -16.46
C ARG A 387 22.80 11.20 -16.83
N TYR A 388 23.03 12.10 -15.87
CA TYR A 388 22.74 13.54 -15.99
C TYR A 388 23.98 14.42 -15.91
N GLY A 389 25.14 13.87 -15.56
CA GLY A 389 26.39 14.59 -15.37
C GLY A 389 26.45 15.37 -14.05
N SER A 390 25.35 15.95 -13.57
CA SER A 390 25.29 16.67 -12.29
C SER A 390 23.87 16.72 -11.67
N PRO A 391 23.75 17.01 -10.36
CA PRO A 391 22.45 17.20 -9.70
C PRO A 391 21.58 18.28 -10.34
N CYS A 392 22.17 19.39 -10.79
CA CYS A 392 21.39 20.40 -11.52
C CYS A 392 20.96 19.93 -12.92
N GLY A 393 21.76 19.10 -13.60
CA GLY A 393 21.34 18.45 -14.85
C GLY A 393 20.15 17.51 -14.63
N ALA A 394 20.17 16.73 -13.54
CA ALA A 394 19.07 15.85 -13.15
C ALA A 394 17.80 16.64 -12.78
N TRP A 395 17.96 17.72 -12.00
CA TRP A 395 16.84 18.59 -11.64
C TRP A 395 16.19 19.24 -12.86
N ALA A 396 16.98 19.79 -13.78
CA ALA A 396 16.46 20.37 -15.02
C ALA A 396 15.69 19.34 -15.86
N HIS A 397 16.15 18.08 -15.90
CA HIS A 397 15.42 17.00 -16.56
C HIS A 397 14.09 16.69 -15.84
N SER A 398 14.11 16.57 -14.51
CA SER A 398 12.91 16.35 -13.68
C SER A 398 11.87 17.46 -13.84
N GLU A 399 12.29 18.71 -13.98
CA GLU A 399 11.38 19.83 -14.28
C GLU A 399 10.76 19.73 -15.68
N ALA A 400 11.45 19.16 -16.65
CA ALA A 400 10.97 19.03 -18.02
C ALA A 400 10.07 17.80 -18.25
N THR A 401 10.38 16.66 -17.61
CA THR A 401 9.73 15.37 -17.89
C THR A 401 8.92 14.81 -16.73
N GLY A 402 9.09 15.36 -15.53
CA GLY A 402 8.46 14.86 -14.30
C GLY A 402 9.18 13.68 -13.64
N TRP A 403 10.33 13.26 -14.17
CA TRP A 403 11.14 12.15 -13.63
C TRP A 403 12.64 12.37 -13.94
N TYR A 404 13.52 11.58 -13.31
CA TYR A 404 14.97 11.51 -13.57
C TYR A 404 15.49 10.08 -13.32
#